data_AF-A0A839UY14-F1
#
_entry.id   AF-A0A839UY14-F1
#
_cell.length_a   1.000
_cell.length_b   1.000
_cell.length_c   1.000
_cell.angle_alpha   90.00
_cell.angle_beta   90.00
_cell.angle_gamma   90.00
#
_symmetry.space_group_name_H-M   'P 1'
#
loop_
_entity.id
_entity.type
_entity.pdbx_description
1 polymer ?
#
loop_
_entity_poly.entity_id
_entity_poly.type
_entity_poly.pdbx_seq_one_letter_code
_entity_poly.pdbx_strand_id
1 'polypeptide(L)'
;MKVAQFLIPALLGVSSHCYGCSVVEEGYEDKDIMYSVCPNFAELSNDNASKLVNMLLSQYRGPPDEILIYFVALKELVGKQEYEPGELLGYYYTHSHKIIMLPDTAQEKEVEVTWQQ
;
A
#
# COMPACT_ATOMS: atom_id res chain seq x y z
N MET A 1 56.65 -0.33 8.59
CA MET A 1 55.62 0.02 7.58
C MET A 1 54.29 -0.53 8.08
N LYS A 2 53.31 0.34 8.36
CA LYS A 2 51.99 -0.03 8.88
C LYS A 2 51.05 -0.31 7.69
N VAL A 3 50.47 -1.49 7.64
CA VAL A 3 49.38 -1.83 6.70
C VAL A 3 48.09 -1.37 7.35
N ALA A 4 47.48 -0.32 6.80
CA ALA A 4 46.16 0.15 7.23
C ALA A 4 45.09 -0.68 6.52
N GLN A 5 44.39 -1.50 7.29
CA GLN A 5 43.31 -2.38 6.86
C GLN A 5 42.04 -1.55 6.68
N PHE A 6 41.61 -1.35 5.43
CA PHE A 6 40.38 -0.65 5.11
C PHE A 6 39.16 -1.52 5.48
N LEU A 7 38.38 -1.07 6.45
CA LEU A 7 37.03 -1.55 6.71
C LEU A 7 36.09 -0.94 5.66
N ILE A 8 35.50 -1.79 4.82
CA ILE A 8 34.42 -1.41 3.91
C ILE A 8 33.10 -1.60 4.67
N PRO A 9 32.35 -0.53 5.01
CA PRO A 9 30.98 -0.71 5.46
C PRO A 9 30.12 -1.00 4.23
N ALA A 10 29.62 -2.23 4.14
CA ALA A 10 28.61 -2.61 3.17
C ALA A 10 27.29 -1.91 3.51
N LEU A 11 27.03 -0.78 2.86
CA LEU A 11 25.70 -0.17 2.78
C LEU A 11 24.80 -1.05 1.91
N LEU A 12 24.13 -2.03 2.53
CA LEU A 12 22.98 -2.70 1.92
C LEU A 12 21.71 -1.92 2.29
N GLY A 13 21.51 -0.79 1.62
CA GLY A 13 20.25 -0.06 1.61
C GLY A 13 19.51 -0.36 0.32
N VAL A 14 18.75 -1.46 0.24
CA VAL A 14 17.82 -1.69 -0.86
C VAL A 14 16.51 -0.99 -0.53
N SER A 15 16.48 0.33 -0.73
CA SER A 15 15.25 1.11 -0.69
C SER A 15 14.55 0.98 -2.04
N SER A 16 13.77 -0.10 -2.21
CA SER A 16 12.80 -0.20 -3.29
C SER A 16 11.70 0.83 -3.04
N HIS A 17 11.87 2.02 -3.62
CA HIS A 17 10.92 3.11 -3.53
C HIS A 17 9.67 2.77 -4.34
N CYS A 18 8.65 2.26 -3.65
CA CYS A 18 7.28 2.41 -4.11
C CYS A 18 6.87 3.85 -3.76
N TYR A 19 7.22 4.82 -4.62
CA TYR A 19 6.80 6.21 -4.43
C TYR A 19 5.26 6.26 -4.43
N GLY A 20 4.66 6.66 -3.30
CA GLY A 20 3.22 6.97 -3.19
C GLY A 20 2.37 5.95 -2.42
N CYS A 21 2.64 4.65 -2.52
CA CYS A 21 1.70 3.64 -2.02
C CYS A 21 1.68 3.50 -0.48
N SER A 22 2.81 3.75 0.17
CA SER A 22 3.05 3.38 1.57
C SER A 22 2.48 4.34 2.60
N VAL A 23 1.76 5.37 2.19
CA VAL A 23 1.28 6.44 3.06
C VAL A 23 -0.23 6.59 2.90
N VAL A 24 -0.91 6.80 4.01
CA VAL A 24 -2.33 7.16 4.04
C VAL A 24 -2.45 8.65 3.74
N GLU A 25 -3.38 9.01 2.87
CA GLU A 25 -3.63 10.41 2.55
C GLU A 25 -4.07 11.21 3.78
N GLU A 26 -3.48 12.39 3.93
CA GLU A 26 -3.69 13.28 5.08
C GLU A 26 -5.19 13.60 5.26
N GLY A 27 -5.67 13.44 6.49
CA GLY A 27 -7.06 13.68 6.87
C GLY A 27 -7.94 12.43 6.83
N TYR A 28 -7.37 11.28 6.47
CA TYR A 28 -8.06 9.99 6.44
C TYR A 28 -7.51 8.98 7.45
N GLU A 29 -6.47 9.31 8.23
CA GLU A 29 -5.87 8.39 9.20
C GLU A 29 -6.80 8.06 10.38
N ASP A 30 -7.84 8.85 10.62
CA ASP A 30 -8.84 8.64 11.67
C ASP A 30 -10.23 8.29 11.12
N LYS A 31 -10.30 7.88 9.85
CA LYS A 31 -11.55 7.56 9.13
C LYS A 31 -11.61 6.08 8.81
N ASP A 32 -12.82 5.54 8.81
CA ASP A 32 -13.08 4.13 8.46
C ASP A 32 -12.84 3.86 6.97
N ILE A 33 -12.83 4.92 6.16
CA ILE A 33 -12.36 4.89 4.78
C ILE A 33 -11.03 5.62 4.71
N MET A 34 -9.99 4.91 4.29
CA MET A 34 -8.64 5.42 4.09
C MET A 34 -8.28 5.42 2.60
N TYR A 35 -7.39 6.31 2.19
CA TYR A 35 -6.92 6.40 0.81
C TYR A 35 -5.40 6.31 0.76
N SER A 36 -4.89 5.66 -0.29
CA SER A 36 -3.48 5.66 -0.66
C SER A 36 -3.36 5.91 -2.17
N VAL A 37 -2.49 6.84 -2.56
CA VAL A 37 -2.22 7.16 -3.97
C VAL A 37 -1.11 6.26 -4.48
N CYS A 38 -1.44 5.25 -5.27
CA CYS A 38 -0.53 4.16 -5.61
C CYS A 38 -0.59 3.79 -7.11
N PRO A 39 0.07 4.53 -8.00
CA PRO A 39 -0.09 4.36 -9.45
C PRO A 39 0.29 2.97 -10.00
N ASN A 40 1.08 2.19 -9.25
CA ASN A 40 1.54 0.84 -9.66
C ASN A 40 0.99 -0.28 -8.76
N PHE A 41 -0.14 -0.07 -8.08
CA PHE A 41 -0.71 -1.03 -7.11
C PHE A 41 -0.99 -2.40 -7.73
N ALA A 42 -1.57 -2.43 -8.93
CA ALA A 42 -2.00 -3.66 -9.59
C ALA A 42 -0.84 -4.59 -9.98
N GLU A 43 0.40 -4.08 -10.00
CA GLU A 43 1.61 -4.84 -10.34
C GLU A 43 2.27 -5.49 -9.11
N LEU A 44 1.74 -5.28 -7.91
CA LEU A 44 2.33 -5.81 -6.68
C LEU A 44 2.24 -7.34 -6.61
N SER A 45 3.33 -7.95 -6.14
CA SER A 45 3.30 -9.34 -5.69
C SER A 45 2.39 -9.48 -4.48
N ASN A 46 1.88 -10.70 -4.24
CA ASN A 46 0.97 -10.97 -3.12
C ASN A 46 1.60 -10.59 -1.76
N ASP A 47 2.89 -10.90 -1.58
CA ASP A 47 3.63 -10.57 -0.36
C ASP A 47 3.77 -9.05 -0.17
N ASN A 48 4.05 -8.31 -1.25
CA ASN A 48 4.20 -6.87 -1.18
C ASN A 48 2.86 -6.17 -0.93
N ALA A 49 1.77 -6.71 -1.48
CA ALA A 49 0.44 -6.21 -1.21
C ALA A 49 0.03 -6.41 0.25
N SER A 50 0.30 -7.58 0.82
CA SER A 50 0.06 -7.84 2.25
C SER A 50 0.86 -6.90 3.14
N LYS A 51 2.17 -6.72 2.86
CA LYS A 51 3.03 -5.78 3.58
C LYS A 51 2.52 -4.34 3.47
N LEU A 52 2.05 -3.95 2.29
CA LEU A 52 1.50 -2.62 2.05
C LEU A 52 0.26 -2.36 2.90
N VAL A 53 -0.70 -3.29 2.93
CA VAL A 53 -1.88 -3.18 3.78
C VAL A 53 -1.52 -3.10 5.25
N ASN A 54 -0.65 -3.98 5.75
CA ASN A 54 -0.21 -3.95 7.14
C ASN A 54 0.43 -2.60 7.50
N MET A 55 1.23 -2.04 6.58
CA MET A 55 1.86 -0.74 6.74
C MET A 55 0.84 0.41 6.76
N LEU A 56 -0.17 0.39 5.90
CA LEU A 56 -1.23 1.40 5.87
C LEU A 56 -2.14 1.32 7.10
N LEU A 57 -2.55 0.12 7.49
CA LEU A 57 -3.34 -0.09 8.71
C LEU A 57 -2.61 0.38 9.97
N SER A 58 -1.27 0.25 10.03
CA SER A 58 -0.49 0.75 11.16
C SER A 58 -0.51 2.28 11.30
N GLN A 59 -0.94 3.00 10.26
CA GLN A 59 -1.09 4.46 10.27
C GLN A 59 -2.48 4.89 10.76
N TYR A 60 -3.45 3.98 10.85
CA TYR A 60 -4.78 4.27 11.36
C TYR A 60 -4.71 4.67 12.84
N ARG A 61 -5.42 5.74 13.19
CA ARG A 61 -5.43 6.38 14.52
C ARG A 61 -6.81 6.40 15.16
N GLY A 62 -7.82 5.86 14.48
CA GLY A 62 -9.17 5.74 15.02
C GLY A 62 -9.32 4.56 15.99
N PRO A 63 -10.53 4.36 16.55
CA PRO A 63 -10.84 3.20 17.36
C PRO A 63 -10.79 1.91 16.53
N PRO A 64 -10.48 0.74 17.09
CA PRO A 64 -10.54 -0.52 16.34
C PRO A 64 -11.93 -0.72 15.70
N ASP A 65 -11.99 -0.66 14.38
CA ASP A 65 -13.23 -0.67 13.60
C ASP A 65 -13.06 -1.37 12.22
N GLU A 66 -14.12 -1.41 11.45
CA GLU A 66 -14.15 -1.89 10.07
C GLU A 66 -13.48 -0.86 9.14
N ILE A 67 -12.31 -1.18 8.59
CA ILE A 67 -11.53 -0.25 7.76
C ILE A 67 -11.56 -0.69 6.30
N LEU A 68 -11.83 0.27 5.43
CA LEU A 68 -11.73 0.16 3.98
C LEU A 68 -10.61 1.06 3.48
N ILE A 69 -9.61 0.47 2.81
CA ILE A 69 -8.51 1.22 2.20
C ILE A 69 -8.71 1.21 0.69
N TYR A 70 -8.84 2.38 0.08
CA TYR A 70 -8.85 2.54 -1.37
C TYR A 70 -7.46 2.89 -1.91
N PHE A 71 -7.06 2.22 -2.98
CA PHE A 71 -5.84 2.50 -3.72
C PHE A 71 -6.20 3.19 -5.04
N VAL A 72 -5.84 4.47 -5.16
CA VAL A 72 -6.20 5.32 -6.31
C VAL A 72 -4.96 5.71 -7.12
N ALA A 73 -5.13 5.91 -8.43
CA ALA A 73 -4.00 6.21 -9.33
C ALA A 73 -3.41 7.62 -9.12
N LEU A 74 -4.25 8.58 -8.73
CA LEU A 74 -3.94 10.01 -8.64
C LEU A 74 -4.55 10.63 -7.39
N LYS A 75 -3.90 11.66 -6.85
CA LYS A 75 -4.33 12.37 -5.64
C LYS A 75 -5.70 13.05 -5.77
N GLU A 76 -6.05 13.52 -6.97
CA GLU A 76 -7.35 14.16 -7.24
C GLU A 76 -8.55 13.21 -7.12
N LEU A 77 -8.30 11.90 -7.06
CA LEU A 77 -9.31 10.85 -6.94
C LEU A 77 -9.66 10.53 -5.48
N VAL A 78 -8.90 11.06 -4.52
CA VAL A 78 -9.14 10.86 -3.09
C VAL A 78 -10.52 11.40 -2.72
N GLY A 79 -11.35 10.56 -2.09
CA GLY A 79 -12.71 10.93 -1.69
C GLY A 79 -13.74 10.99 -2.83
N LYS A 80 -13.38 10.61 -4.06
CA LYS A 80 -14.32 10.54 -5.18
C LYS A 80 -15.36 9.43 -4.95
N GLN A 81 -16.61 9.68 -5.36
CA GLN A 81 -17.72 8.74 -5.18
C GLN A 81 -17.77 7.65 -6.25
N GLU A 82 -17.34 7.96 -7.46
CA GLU A 82 -17.38 7.07 -8.62
C GLU A 82 -16.04 7.14 -9.35
N TYR A 83 -15.55 5.99 -9.79
CA TYR A 83 -14.27 5.87 -10.49
C TYR A 83 -14.49 5.41 -11.92
N GLU A 84 -13.81 6.07 -12.85
CA GLU A 84 -13.62 5.58 -14.20
C GLU A 84 -12.65 4.37 -14.20
N PRO A 85 -12.67 3.53 -15.24
CA PRO A 85 -11.71 2.44 -15.36
C PRO A 85 -10.26 2.94 -15.26
N GLY A 86 -9.47 2.30 -14.38
CA GLY A 86 -8.07 2.64 -14.10
C GLY A 86 -7.84 3.79 -13.13
N GLU A 87 -8.89 4.45 -12.64
CA GLU A 87 -8.77 5.43 -11.55
C GLU A 87 -8.65 4.74 -10.18
N LEU A 88 -9.49 3.73 -9.95
CA LEU A 88 -9.42 2.85 -8.78
C LEU A 88 -8.60 1.62 -9.11
N LEU A 89 -7.47 1.46 -8.42
CA LEU A 89 -6.52 0.39 -8.68
C LEU A 89 -6.76 -0.82 -7.76
N GLY A 90 -7.52 -0.61 -6.68
CA GLY A 90 -7.94 -1.69 -5.80
C GLY A 90 -8.43 -1.21 -4.46
N TYR A 91 -8.81 -2.16 -3.60
CA TYR A 91 -9.22 -1.88 -2.24
C TYR A 91 -8.92 -3.03 -1.29
N TYR A 92 -8.83 -2.72 0.00
CA TYR A 92 -8.75 -3.70 1.08
C TYR A 92 -9.86 -3.45 2.09
N TYR A 93 -10.51 -4.51 2.56
CA TYR A 93 -11.52 -4.43 3.60
C TYR A 93 -11.19 -5.36 4.77
N THR A 94 -11.19 -4.84 6.00
CA THR A 94 -10.74 -5.60 7.19
C THR A 94 -11.54 -6.89 7.42
N HIS A 95 -12.85 -6.92 7.14
CA HIS A 95 -13.67 -8.12 7.34
C HIS A 95 -13.46 -9.21 6.30
N SER A 96 -13.10 -8.85 5.08
CA SER A 96 -12.82 -9.84 4.04
C SER A 96 -11.42 -10.43 4.19
N HIS A 97 -10.52 -9.73 4.89
CA HIS A 97 -9.08 -10.01 4.94
C HIS A 97 -8.45 -10.16 3.57
N LYS A 98 -9.05 -9.54 2.55
CA LYS A 98 -8.63 -9.64 1.16
C LYS A 98 -8.38 -8.26 0.57
N ILE A 99 -7.31 -8.21 -0.21
CA ILE A 99 -7.03 -7.13 -1.15
C ILE A 99 -7.63 -7.51 -2.48
N ILE A 100 -8.39 -6.59 -3.07
CA ILE A 100 -8.88 -6.67 -4.42
C ILE A 100 -8.04 -5.74 -5.29
N MET A 101 -7.34 -6.28 -6.27
CA MET A 101 -6.57 -5.51 -7.25
C MET A 101 -7.31 -5.47 -8.58
N LEU A 102 -7.40 -4.28 -9.16
CA LEU A 102 -8.14 -3.98 -10.38
C LEU A 102 -7.16 -3.53 -11.48
N PRO A 103 -6.44 -4.46 -12.14
CA PRO A 103 -5.56 -4.13 -13.25
C PRO A 103 -6.35 -3.71 -14.50
N ASP A 104 -5.93 -2.64 -15.17
CA ASP A 104 -6.59 -2.08 -16.37
C ASP A 104 -6.80 -3.09 -17.51
N THR A 105 -5.88 -4.06 -17.65
CA THR A 105 -5.83 -4.97 -18.80
C THR A 105 -6.05 -6.43 -18.42
N ALA A 106 -6.35 -6.73 -17.17
CA ALA A 106 -6.46 -8.10 -16.69
C ALA A 106 -7.70 -8.30 -15.81
N GLN A 107 -7.96 -9.55 -15.46
CA GLN A 107 -9.02 -9.85 -14.51
C GLN A 107 -8.64 -9.35 -13.12
N GLU A 108 -9.68 -9.03 -12.35
CA GLU A 108 -9.57 -8.77 -10.91
C GLU A 108 -8.73 -9.86 -10.25
N LYS A 109 -7.82 -9.43 -9.37
CA LYS A 109 -6.94 -10.31 -8.63
C LYS A 109 -7.22 -10.14 -7.14
N GLU A 110 -7.68 -11.21 -6.51
CA GLU A 110 -7.82 -11.28 -5.06
C GLU A 110 -6.53 -11.77 -4.41
N VAL A 111 -6.11 -11.12 -3.32
CA VAL A 111 -4.98 -11.52 -2.49
C VAL A 111 -5.42 -11.59 -1.04
N GLU A 112 -5.29 -12.75 -0.41
CA GLU A 112 -5.49 -12.89 1.03
C GLU A 112 -4.33 -12.22 1.78
N VAL A 113 -4.66 -11.38 2.77
CA VAL A 113 -3.67 -10.64 3.54
C VAL A 113 -3.06 -11.54 4.60
N THR A 114 -1.75 -11.75 4.48
CA THR A 114 -0.98 -12.43 5.53
C THR A 114 -0.48 -11.41 6.55
N TRP A 115 -0.82 -11.63 7.82
CA TRP A 115 -0.32 -10.82 8.92
C TRP A 115 1.09 -11.26 9.29
N GLN A 116 2.07 -10.35 9.18
CA GLN A 116 3.42 -10.60 9.65
C GLN A 116 3.49 -10.24 11.14
N GLN A 117 3.83 -11.22 11.98
CA GLN A 117 4.11 -11.05 13.42
C GLN A 117 5.51 -10.47 13.64
#